data_AF-A0A2S1LPA2-F1
#
_entry.id   AF-A0A2S1LPA2-F1
#
_cell.length_a   1.000
_cell.length_b   1.000
_cell.length_c   1.000
_cell.angle_alpha   90.00
_cell.angle_beta   90.00
_cell.angle_gamma   90.00
#
_symmetry.space_group_name_H-M   'P 1'
#
loop_
_entity.id
_entity.type
_entity.pdbx_description
1 polymer ?
#
loop_
_entity_poly.entity_id
_entity_poly.type
_entity_poly.pdbx_seq_one_letter_code
_entity_poly.pdbx_strand_id
1 'polypeptide(L)'
;MNYIEISKEAIGNMYKAHAALRKSELDEKLIALVELRVSQMNGCAYCCSFHTNELRAFGMEQSLIDKLPGWKLSKAFDTRQRLVLEWAEAVTLVSGSISEVHYWLKDHFTTREIVDLTASIALMNALNRLRITLGEAE
;
A
#
# COMPACT_ATOMS: atom_id res chain seq x y z
N MET A 1 -15.68 -2.12 -17.05
CA MET A 1 -15.04 -2.73 -18.22
C MET A 1 -14.17 -3.88 -17.73
N ASN A 2 -14.22 -5.05 -18.36
CA ASN A 2 -13.32 -6.14 -17.98
C ASN A 2 -11.91 -5.95 -18.57
N TYR A 3 -11.19 -4.95 -18.08
CA TYR A 3 -9.83 -4.60 -18.54
C TYR A 3 -8.81 -5.72 -18.29
N ILE A 4 -9.09 -6.59 -17.32
CA ILE A 4 -8.27 -7.76 -17.02
C ILE A 4 -8.31 -8.73 -18.20
N GLU A 5 -9.49 -9.08 -18.72
CA GLU A 5 -9.57 -10.00 -19.88
C GLU A 5 -9.09 -9.33 -21.18
N ILE A 6 -9.33 -8.03 -21.36
CA ILE A 6 -8.89 -7.29 -22.56
C ILE A 6 -7.35 -7.25 -22.67
N SER A 7 -6.64 -7.09 -21.56
CA SER A 7 -5.17 -7.05 -21.52
C SER A 7 -4.60 -8.05 -20.52
N LYS A 8 -4.98 -9.32 -20.73
CA LYS A 8 -4.73 -10.43 -19.80
C LYS A 8 -3.27 -10.59 -19.37
N GLU A 9 -2.34 -10.51 -20.30
CA GLU A 9 -0.92 -10.70 -19.98
C GLU A 9 -0.35 -9.54 -19.16
N ALA A 10 -0.53 -8.30 -19.62
CA ALA A 10 0.02 -7.13 -18.96
C ALA A 10 -0.58 -6.93 -17.56
N ILE A 11 -1.91 -6.97 -17.46
CA ILE A 11 -2.62 -6.81 -16.19
C ILE A 11 -2.40 -8.02 -15.27
N GLY A 12 -2.37 -9.22 -15.84
CA GLY A 12 -2.05 -10.45 -15.10
C GLY A 12 -0.65 -10.40 -14.47
N ASN A 13 0.34 -9.84 -15.18
CA ASN A 13 1.70 -9.69 -14.64
C ASN A 13 1.77 -8.67 -13.49
N MET A 14 0.94 -7.62 -13.51
CA MET A 14 0.81 -6.70 -12.37
C MET A 14 0.28 -7.43 -11.13
N TYR A 15 -0.75 -8.27 -11.26
CA TYR A 15 -1.27 -9.06 -10.15
C TYR A 15 -0.29 -10.14 -9.67
N LYS A 16 0.50 -10.74 -10.58
CA LYS A 16 1.58 -11.65 -10.18
C LYS A 16 2.66 -10.93 -9.37
N ALA A 17 3.02 -9.70 -9.75
CA ALA A 17 3.95 -8.88 -8.99
C ALA A 17 3.40 -8.57 -7.59
N HIS A 18 2.12 -8.22 -7.49
CA HIS A 18 1.44 -8.02 -6.21
C HIS A 18 1.51 -9.29 -5.33
N ALA A 19 1.15 -10.44 -5.89
CA ALA A 19 1.22 -11.72 -5.19
C ALA A 19 2.65 -12.11 -4.76
N ALA A 20 3.67 -11.73 -5.53
CA ALA A 20 5.07 -11.94 -5.17
C ALA A 20 5.50 -11.05 -4.01
N LEU A 21 5.10 -9.76 -4.02
CA LEU A 21 5.37 -8.83 -2.92
C LEU A 21 4.71 -9.28 -1.61
N ARG A 22 3.50 -9.85 -1.69
CA ARG A 22 2.81 -10.45 -0.53
C ARG A 22 3.53 -11.65 0.10
N LYS A 23 4.48 -12.25 -0.61
CA LYS A 23 5.32 -13.36 -0.12
C LYS A 23 6.76 -12.92 0.17
N SER A 24 7.02 -11.62 0.18
CA SER A 24 8.35 -11.09 0.49
C SER A 24 8.69 -11.26 1.97
N GLU A 25 9.91 -10.91 2.34
CA GLU A 25 10.37 -10.89 3.73
C GLU A 25 9.74 -9.73 4.54
N LEU A 26 9.13 -8.75 3.86
CA LEU A 26 8.39 -7.68 4.50
C LEU A 26 7.04 -8.19 5.01
N ASP A 27 6.73 -7.92 6.27
CA ASP A 27 5.47 -8.29 6.92
C ASP A 27 4.25 -7.91 6.05
N GLU A 28 3.43 -8.90 5.73
CA GLU A 28 2.23 -8.75 4.90
C GLU A 28 1.23 -7.73 5.47
N LYS A 29 1.22 -7.52 6.80
CA LYS A 29 0.41 -6.48 7.46
C LYS A 29 0.92 -5.09 7.11
N LEU A 30 2.23 -4.88 7.04
CA LEU A 30 2.81 -3.59 6.65
C LEU A 30 2.52 -3.31 5.18
N ILE A 31 2.59 -4.32 4.32
CA ILE A 31 2.21 -4.22 2.91
C ILE A 31 0.73 -3.83 2.77
N ALA A 32 -0.18 -4.54 3.43
CA ALA A 32 -1.61 -4.20 3.39
C ALA A 32 -1.89 -2.80 3.98
N LEU A 33 -1.15 -2.40 5.01
CA LEU A 33 -1.30 -1.09 5.64
C LEU A 33 -0.95 0.04 4.68
N VAL A 34 0.16 -0.08 3.93
CA VAL A 34 0.52 0.92 2.93
C VAL A 34 -0.41 0.89 1.73
N GLU A 35 -0.83 -0.29 1.28
CA GLU A 35 -1.75 -0.42 0.15
C GLU A 35 -3.12 0.21 0.46
N LEU A 36 -3.61 0.05 1.69
CA LEU A 36 -4.78 0.76 2.17
C LEU A 36 -4.54 2.28 2.21
N ARG A 37 -3.40 2.75 2.73
CA ARG A 37 -3.12 4.19 2.81
C ARG A 37 -3.03 4.84 1.43
N VAL A 38 -2.33 4.22 0.49
CA VAL A 38 -2.24 4.66 -0.92
C VAL A 38 -3.64 4.71 -1.55
N SER A 39 -4.47 3.68 -1.30
CA SER A 39 -5.84 3.62 -1.81
C SER A 39 -6.74 4.73 -1.23
N GLN A 40 -6.57 5.07 0.05
CA GLN A 40 -7.28 6.20 0.68
C GLN A 40 -6.88 7.54 0.04
N MET A 41 -5.59 7.74 -0.23
CA MET A 41 -5.10 8.97 -0.88
C MET A 41 -5.61 9.09 -2.32
N ASN A 42 -5.66 7.97 -3.05
CA ASN A 42 -6.11 7.94 -4.45
C ASN A 42 -7.64 7.89 -4.59
N GLY A 43 -8.39 7.65 -3.51
CA GLY A 43 -9.85 7.56 -3.55
C GLY A 43 -10.39 6.27 -4.20
N CYS A 44 -9.64 5.17 -4.21
CA CYS A 44 -10.13 3.90 -4.75
C CYS A 44 -11.01 3.15 -3.71
N ALA A 45 -12.33 3.34 -3.74
CA ALA A 45 -13.26 2.73 -2.78
C ALA A 45 -13.15 1.20 -2.71
N TYR A 46 -13.14 0.53 -3.86
CA TYR A 46 -12.95 -0.93 -3.94
C TYR A 46 -11.63 -1.37 -3.27
N CYS A 47 -10.53 -0.68 -3.59
CA CYS A 47 -9.22 -1.01 -3.04
C CYS A 47 -9.18 -0.78 -1.52
N CYS A 48 -9.82 0.29 -1.03
CA CYS A 48 -9.97 0.54 0.40
C CYS A 48 -10.72 -0.59 1.10
N SER A 49 -11.84 -1.05 0.54
CA SER A 49 -12.61 -2.19 1.07
C SER A 49 -11.75 -3.46 1.09
N PHE A 50 -11.09 -3.76 -0.03
CA PHE A 50 -10.24 -4.92 -0.18
C PHE A 50 -9.11 -4.97 0.86
N HIS A 51 -8.27 -3.93 0.95
CA HIS A 51 -7.13 -3.92 1.87
C HIS A 51 -7.56 -3.78 3.34
N THR A 52 -8.71 -3.17 3.62
CA THR A 52 -9.29 -3.19 4.98
C THR A 52 -9.65 -4.61 5.41
N ASN A 53 -10.24 -5.40 4.52
CA ASN A 53 -10.59 -6.79 4.81
C ASN A 53 -9.35 -7.68 4.93
N GLU A 54 -8.31 -7.43 4.12
CA GLU A 54 -7.01 -8.10 4.29
C GLU A 54 -6.39 -7.82 5.67
N LEU A 55 -6.32 -6.55 6.09
CA LEU A 55 -5.77 -6.21 7.41
C LEU A 55 -6.50 -6.92 8.55
N ARG A 56 -7.83 -6.99 8.48
CA ARG A 56 -8.64 -7.76 9.45
C ARG A 56 -8.29 -9.25 9.42
N ALA A 57 -8.18 -9.83 8.23
CA ALA A 57 -7.83 -11.24 8.06
C ALA A 57 -6.43 -11.56 8.59
N PHE A 58 -5.48 -10.62 8.48
CA PHE A 58 -4.15 -10.73 9.07
C PHE A 58 -4.13 -10.40 10.58
N GLY A 59 -5.28 -10.15 11.20
CA GLY A 59 -5.39 -9.90 12.64
C GLY A 59 -4.87 -8.52 13.07
N MET A 60 -4.93 -7.51 12.20
CA MET A 60 -4.78 -6.12 12.63
C MET A 60 -6.05 -5.67 13.35
N GLU A 61 -5.88 -5.04 14.51
CA GLU A 61 -6.98 -4.52 15.31
C GLU A 61 -7.83 -3.51 14.52
N GLN A 62 -9.16 -3.69 14.54
CA GLN A 62 -10.09 -2.78 13.85
C GLN A 62 -9.86 -1.33 14.28
N SER A 63 -9.62 -1.12 15.57
CA SER A 63 -9.39 0.21 16.13
C SER A 63 -8.11 0.88 15.62
N LEU A 64 -7.14 0.14 15.07
CA LEU A 64 -5.96 0.70 14.41
C LEU A 64 -6.30 1.11 12.97
N ILE A 65 -7.03 0.26 12.25
CA ILE A 65 -7.52 0.52 10.88
C ILE A 65 -8.38 1.80 10.86
N ASP A 66 -9.31 1.94 11.81
CA ASP A 66 -10.18 3.12 11.93
C ASP A 66 -9.40 4.43 12.14
N LYS A 67 -8.22 4.35 12.77
CA LYS A 67 -7.35 5.51 13.04
C LYS A 67 -6.41 5.84 11.88
N LEU A 68 -6.36 4.99 10.84
CA LEU A 68 -5.43 5.17 9.72
C LEU A 68 -5.58 6.52 8.99
N PRO A 69 -6.78 7.06 8.71
CA PRO A 69 -6.90 8.38 8.09
C PRO A 69 -6.24 9.51 8.89
N GLY A 70 -6.18 9.37 10.22
CA GLY A 70 -5.58 10.34 11.15
C GLY A 70 -4.25 9.89 11.77
N TRP A 71 -3.54 8.95 11.12
CA TRP A 71 -2.42 8.23 11.73
C TRP A 71 -1.29 9.14 12.26
N LYS A 72 -1.03 10.29 11.61
CA LYS A 72 0.02 11.25 12.03
C LYS A 72 -0.17 11.74 13.46
N LEU A 73 -1.43 11.93 13.87
CA LEU A 73 -1.84 12.40 15.20
C LEU A 73 -2.17 11.26 16.18
N SER A 74 -2.14 10.01 15.72
CA SER A 74 -2.39 8.83 16.54
C SER A 74 -1.10 8.28 17.15
N LYS A 75 -1.13 7.91 18.42
CA LYS A 75 -0.05 7.19 19.11
C LYS A 75 -0.17 5.66 19.00
N ALA A 76 -1.18 5.17 18.28
CA ALA A 76 -1.46 3.73 18.17
C ALA A 76 -0.51 2.99 17.21
N PHE A 77 0.18 3.72 16.34
CA PHE A 77 1.09 3.15 15.33
C PHE A 77 2.51 3.06 15.87
N ASP A 78 3.14 1.90 15.73
CA ASP A 78 4.55 1.68 16.09
C ASP A 78 5.51 2.38 15.09
N THR A 79 6.81 2.36 15.39
CA THR A 79 7.83 3.02 14.57
C THR A 79 7.86 2.50 13.12
N ARG A 80 7.79 1.18 12.91
CA ARG A 80 7.81 0.60 11.56
C ARG A 80 6.55 0.98 10.79
N GLN A 81 5.39 0.90 11.43
CA GLN A 81 4.10 1.31 10.85
C GLN A 81 4.11 2.79 10.45
N ARG A 82 4.62 3.68 11.31
CA ARG A 82 4.72 5.11 10.99
C ARG A 82 5.66 5.38 9.82
N LEU A 83 6.79 4.69 9.75
CA LEU A 83 7.76 4.86 8.65
C LEU A 83 7.20 4.39 7.31
N VAL A 84 6.54 3.24 7.26
CA VAL A 84 5.92 2.78 6.00
C VAL A 84 4.77 3.70 5.57
N LEU A 85 4.06 4.32 6.51
CA LEU A 85 3.00 5.29 6.22
C LEU A 85 3.57 6.63 5.72
N GLU A 86 4.62 7.18 6.34
CA GLU A 86 5.31 8.37 5.79
C GLU A 86 5.84 8.08 4.39
N TRP A 87 6.43 6.90 4.18
CA TRP A 87 6.97 6.51 2.89
C TRP A 87 5.89 6.35 1.82
N ALA A 88 4.77 5.72 2.17
CA ALA A 88 3.62 5.59 1.29
C ALA A 88 3.10 6.96 0.82
N GLU A 89 2.96 7.93 1.73
CA GLU A 89 2.55 9.29 1.37
C GLU A 89 3.61 10.00 0.52
N ALA A 90 4.88 9.92 0.92
CA ALA A 90 5.97 10.60 0.25
C ALA A 90 6.17 10.11 -1.19
N VAL A 91 6.13 8.80 -1.41
CA VAL A 91 6.27 8.18 -2.75
C VAL A 91 5.03 8.44 -3.60
N THR A 92 3.82 8.32 -3.04
CA THR A 92 2.58 8.56 -3.79
C THR A 92 2.48 9.99 -4.30
N LEU A 93 2.92 10.96 -3.52
CA LEU A 93 2.88 12.38 -3.89
C LEU A 93 4.16 12.86 -4.58
N VAL A 94 5.19 12.00 -4.71
CA VAL A 94 6.54 12.39 -5.15
C VAL A 94 7.03 13.63 -4.40
N SER A 95 6.90 13.59 -3.07
CA SER A 95 7.08 14.76 -2.21
C SER A 95 8.56 15.06 -1.92
N GLY A 96 8.84 16.27 -1.43
CA GLY A 96 10.18 16.68 -1.01
C GLY A 96 10.75 15.94 0.20
N SER A 97 9.94 15.16 0.94
CA SER A 97 10.41 14.42 2.12
C SER A 97 11.00 13.05 1.81
N ILE A 98 11.05 12.63 0.53
CA ILE A 98 11.56 11.31 0.12
C ILE A 98 12.97 11.05 0.68
N SER A 99 13.89 11.99 0.52
CA SER A 99 15.27 11.80 0.97
C SER A 99 15.37 11.63 2.50
N GLU A 100 14.57 12.37 3.25
CA GLU A 100 14.53 12.31 4.71
C GLU A 100 13.91 10.99 5.19
N VAL A 101 12.74 10.60 4.68
CA VAL A 101 12.09 9.35 5.09
C VAL A 101 12.93 8.14 4.69
N HIS A 102 13.57 8.17 3.52
CA HIS A 102 14.48 7.10 3.08
C HIS A 102 15.73 6.97 3.97
N TYR A 103 16.23 8.08 4.54
CA TYR A 103 17.31 8.02 5.52
C TYR A 103 16.87 7.20 6.75
N TRP A 104 15.71 7.53 7.32
CA TRP A 104 15.18 6.83 8.50
C TRP A 104 14.75 5.37 8.24
N LEU A 105 14.29 5.06 7.03
CA LEU A 105 13.93 3.68 6.67
C LEU A 105 15.11 2.71 6.83
N LYS A 106 16.34 3.16 6.55
CA LYS A 106 17.54 2.30 6.61
C LYS A 106 17.87 1.79 8.02
N ASP A 107 17.39 2.48 9.04
CA ASP A 107 17.60 2.06 10.45
C ASP A 107 16.61 0.99 10.89
N HIS A 108 15.51 0.81 10.15
CA HIS A 108 14.40 -0.06 10.55
C HIS A 108 14.08 -1.16 9.55
N PHE A 109 14.58 -1.08 8.32
CA PHE A 109 14.29 -2.00 7.23
C PHE A 109 15.57 -2.34 6.47
N THR A 110 15.67 -3.58 6.02
CA THR A 110 16.70 -4.03 5.10
C THR A 110 16.55 -3.36 3.74
N THR A 111 17.63 -3.34 2.94
CA THR A 111 17.56 -2.85 1.57
C THR A 111 16.51 -3.60 0.73
N ARG A 112 16.35 -4.91 0.96
CA ARG A 112 15.33 -5.71 0.28
C ARG A 112 13.92 -5.27 0.64
N GLU A 113 13.63 -5.10 1.93
CA GLU A 113 12.32 -4.61 2.40
C GLU A 113 12.00 -3.21 1.85
N ILE A 114 12.98 -2.30 1.77
CA ILE A 114 12.76 -0.95 1.20
C ILE A 114 12.40 -1.02 -0.29
N VAL A 115 13.05 -1.91 -1.04
CA VAL A 115 12.72 -2.14 -2.46
C VAL A 115 11.31 -2.71 -2.62
N ASP A 116 10.98 -3.76 -1.86
CA ASP A 116 9.66 -4.39 -1.93
C ASP A 116 8.55 -3.43 -1.48
N LEU A 117 8.78 -2.66 -0.42
CA LEU A 117 7.87 -1.61 0.04
C LEU A 117 7.60 -0.56 -1.05
N THR A 118 8.66 -0.06 -1.68
CA THR A 118 8.56 0.95 -2.75
C THR A 118 7.85 0.38 -3.98
N ALA A 119 8.14 -0.86 -4.35
CA ALA A 119 7.48 -1.56 -5.44
C ALA A 119 5.98 -1.77 -5.16
N SER A 120 5.59 -2.14 -3.94
CA SER A 120 4.18 -2.25 -3.53
C SER A 120 3.46 -0.90 -3.64
N ILE A 121 4.05 0.19 -3.14
CA ILE A 121 3.45 1.53 -3.24
C ILE A 121 3.27 1.97 -4.70
N ALA A 122 4.27 1.75 -5.55
CA ALA A 122 4.20 2.08 -6.97
C ALA A 122 3.15 1.25 -7.71
N LEU A 123 3.13 -0.07 -7.46
CA LEU A 123 2.16 -0.98 -8.04
C LEU A 123 0.74 -0.66 -7.59
N MET A 124 0.54 -0.32 -6.32
CA MET A 124 -0.76 0.07 -5.79
C MET A 124 -1.26 1.36 -6.43
N ASN A 125 -0.39 2.34 -6.62
CA ASN A 125 -0.71 3.54 -7.39
C ASN A 125 -1.21 3.22 -8.81
N ALA A 126 -0.57 2.27 -9.49
CA ALA A 126 -1.02 1.83 -10.82
C ALA A 126 -2.36 1.09 -10.77
N LEU A 127 -2.51 0.13 -9.85
CA LEU A 127 -3.73 -0.66 -9.70
C LEU A 127 -4.94 0.19 -9.27
N ASN A 128 -4.75 1.20 -8.40
CA ASN A 128 -5.81 2.16 -8.06
C ASN A 128 -6.29 2.91 -9.32
N ARG A 129 -5.37 3.40 -10.16
CA ARG A 129 -5.71 4.12 -11.40
C ARG A 129 -6.50 3.24 -12.36
N LEU A 130 -6.08 1.99 -12.53
CA LEU A 130 -6.83 1.02 -13.35
C LEU A 130 -8.23 0.78 -12.80
N ARG A 131 -8.35 0.57 -11.49
CA ARG A 131 -9.65 0.31 -10.87
C ARG A 131 -10.59 1.51 -10.94
N ILE A 132 -10.09 2.72 -10.67
CA ILE A 132 -10.88 3.95 -10.71
C ILE A 132 -11.39 4.25 -12.13
N THR A 133 -10.56 4.02 -13.15
CA THR A 133 -10.87 4.44 -14.52
C THR A 133 -11.58 3.37 -15.36
N LEU A 134 -11.32 2.08 -15.10
CA LEU A 134 -11.81 0.96 -15.92
C LEU A 134 -12.67 -0.03 -15.14
N GLY A 135 -12.58 -0.02 -13.81
CA GLY A 135 -13.38 -0.87 -12.95
C GLY A 135 -14.87 -0.61 -13.13
N GLU A 136 -15.67 -1.64 -12.90
CA GLU A 136 -17.12 -1.46 -12.79
C GLU A 136 -17.41 -0.75 -11.46
N ALA A 137 -18.34 0.19 -11.49
CA ALA A 137 -18.86 0.78 -10.27
C ALA A 137 -19.52 -0.33 -9.45
N GLU A 138 -19.24 -0.34 -8.14
CA GLU A 138 -20.05 -1.12 -7.18
C GLU A 138 -21.49 -0.60 -7.16
#